data_AF-A0A7C1GBW3-F1
#
_entry.id   AF-A0A7C1GBW3-F1
#
_cell.length_a   1.000
_cell.length_b   1.000
_cell.length_c   1.000
_cell.angle_alpha   90.00
_cell.angle_beta   90.00
_cell.angle_gamma   90.00
#
_symmetry.space_group_name_H-M   'P 1'
#
loop_
_entity.id
_entity.type
_entity.pdbx_description
1 polymer ?
#
loop_
_entity_poly.entity_id
_entity_poly.type
_entity_poly.pdbx_seq_one_letter_code
_entity_poly.pdbx_strand_id
1 'polypeptide(L)'
;MRPDRSDRTLKYEVRSVADLVERVLPHFEENPLLSSKRREFELFAEVGRRMYPGEHLTREGFERILDLAFEMNPSGNRKYSKAEIKI
;
A
#
# COMPACT_ATOMS: atom_id res chain seq x y z
N MET A 1 3.05 -15.20 10.74
CA MET A 1 1.92 -14.71 11.56
C MET A 1 2.45 -14.08 12.83
N ARG A 2 1.99 -12.87 13.16
CA ARG A 2 2.40 -12.14 14.36
C ARG A 2 1.26 -12.16 15.38
N PRO A 3 1.46 -12.67 16.61
CA PRO A 3 0.43 -12.62 17.63
C PRO A 3 0.28 -11.21 18.18
N ASP A 4 -0.96 -10.78 18.37
CA ASP A 4 -1.31 -9.61 19.17
C ASP A 4 -1.76 -10.08 20.56
N ARG A 5 -0.85 -9.98 21.53
CA ARG A 5 -1.08 -10.51 22.88
C ARG A 5 -2.11 -9.70 23.68
N SER A 6 -2.37 -8.44 23.29
CA SER A 6 -3.37 -7.59 23.94
C SER A 6 -4.80 -7.93 23.53
N ASP A 7 -5.00 -8.47 22.32
CA ASP A 7 -6.34 -8.68 21.73
C ASP A 7 -6.65 -10.18 21.46
N ARG A 8 -5.76 -11.10 21.85
CA ARG A 8 -5.88 -12.55 21.56
C ARG A 8 -6.10 -12.85 20.06
N THR A 9 -5.58 -12.00 19.17
CA THR A 9 -5.69 -12.14 17.71
C THR A 9 -4.36 -12.49 17.06
N LEU A 10 -4.42 -13.03 15.83
CA LEU A 10 -3.25 -13.28 14.98
C LEU A 10 -3.31 -12.36 13.76
N LYS A 11 -2.17 -11.79 13.39
CA LYS A 11 -2.01 -10.96 12.20
C LYS A 11 -1.27 -11.73 11.11
N TYR A 12 -1.88 -11.78 9.93
CA TYR A 12 -1.22 -12.17 8.69
C TYR A 12 -0.80 -10.92 7.95
N GLU A 13 0.49 -10.82 7.61
CA GLU A 13 1.06 -9.66 6.92
C GLU A 13 2.09 -10.11 5.89
N VAL A 14 2.09 -9.44 4.74
CA VAL A 14 3.11 -9.55 3.70
C VAL A 14 3.74 -8.16 3.59
N ARG A 15 5.05 -8.08 3.82
CA ARG A 15 5.78 -6.79 3.87
C ARG A 15 6.84 -6.64 2.78
N SER A 16 7.27 -7.75 2.18
CA SER A 16 8.22 -7.73 1.07
C SER A 16 7.55 -7.08 -0.15
N VAL A 17 8.16 -6.04 -0.71
CA VAL A 17 7.65 -5.41 -1.95
C VAL A 17 7.63 -6.42 -3.08
N ALA A 18 8.61 -7.33 -3.14
CA ALA A 18 8.64 -8.40 -4.13
C ALA A 18 7.46 -9.36 -3.98
N ASP A 19 7.21 -9.88 -2.77
CA ASP A 19 6.08 -10.79 -2.55
C ASP A 19 4.74 -10.10 -2.80
N LEU A 20 4.63 -8.81 -2.45
CA LEU A 20 3.44 -8.02 -2.74
C LEU A 20 3.19 -7.99 -4.26
N VAL A 21 4.18 -7.58 -5.05
CA VAL A 21 4.03 -7.41 -6.50
C VAL A 21 3.93 -8.72 -7.26
N GLU A 22 4.68 -9.74 -6.87
CA GLU A 22 4.76 -11.02 -7.61
C GLU A 22 3.67 -12.02 -7.22
N ARG A 23 3.08 -11.89 -6.01
CA ARG A 23 2.12 -12.87 -5.49
C ARG A 23 0.79 -12.24 -5.10
N VAL A 24 0.81 -11.16 -4.31
CA VAL A 24 -0.41 -10.58 -3.74
C VAL A 24 -1.20 -9.81 -4.79
N LEU A 25 -0.55 -8.93 -5.57
CA LEU A 25 -1.24 -8.15 -6.59
C LEU A 25 -1.90 -9.05 -7.65
N PRO A 26 -1.21 -10.03 -8.26
CA PRO A 26 -1.83 -10.89 -9.27
C PRO A 26 -3.05 -11.64 -8.75
N HIS A 27 -3.00 -12.13 -7.50
CA HIS A 27 -4.14 -12.83 -6.91
C HIS A 27 -5.42 -11.98 -6.87
N PHE A 28 -5.31 -10.72 -6.44
CA PHE A 28 -6.45 -9.81 -6.33
C PHE A 28 -6.84 -9.14 -7.66
N GLU A 29 -5.96 -9.17 -8.67
CA GLU A 29 -6.30 -8.82 -10.05
C GLU A 29 -7.12 -9.93 -10.73
N GLU A 30 -6.72 -11.19 -10.52
CA GLU A 30 -7.44 -12.37 -10.99
C GLU A 30 -8.75 -12.60 -10.22
N ASN A 31 -8.79 -12.22 -8.94
CA ASN A 31 -9.94 -12.37 -8.05
C ASN A 31 -10.32 -11.01 -7.45
N PRO A 32 -10.98 -10.12 -8.24
CA PRO A 32 -11.27 -8.78 -7.81
C PRO A 32 -12.13 -8.72 -6.55
N LEU A 33 -11.77 -7.83 -5.64
CA LEU A 33 -12.60 -7.51 -4.48
C LEU A 33 -13.93 -6.90 -4.94
N LEU A 34 -15.04 -7.36 -4.36
CA LEU A 34 -16.39 -6.84 -4.67
C LEU A 34 -16.82 -5.66 -3.78
N SER A 35 -16.03 -5.35 -2.75
CA SER A 35 -16.32 -4.25 -1.82
C SER A 35 -15.67 -2.95 -2.26
N SER A 36 -15.94 -1.86 -1.52
CA SER A 36 -15.28 -0.56 -1.69
C SER A 36 -13.75 -0.63 -1.63
N LYS A 37 -13.19 -1.69 -1.02
CA LYS A 37 -11.74 -1.95 -0.97
C LYS A 37 -11.09 -2.17 -2.33
N ARG A 38 -11.87 -2.43 -3.38
CA ARG A 38 -11.33 -2.58 -4.73
C ARG A 38 -10.56 -1.34 -5.18
N ARG A 39 -11.14 -0.15 -5.00
CA ARG A 39 -10.48 1.11 -5.38
C ARG A 39 -9.19 1.34 -4.59
N GLU A 40 -9.22 1.02 -3.30
CA GLU A 40 -8.05 1.13 -2.41
C GLU A 40 -6.96 0.14 -2.86
N PHE A 41 -7.33 -1.08 -3.24
CA PHE A 41 -6.42 -2.07 -3.80
C PHE A 41 -5.81 -1.62 -5.12
N GLU A 42 -6.59 -1.02 -6.03
CA GLU A 42 -6.06 -0.53 -7.32
C GLU A 42 -4.99 0.55 -7.11
N LEU A 43 -5.21 1.49 -6.18
CA LEU A 43 -4.22 2.49 -5.79
C LEU A 43 -2.99 1.85 -5.10
N PHE A 44 -3.22 0.86 -4.24
CA PHE A 44 -2.15 0.09 -3.60
C PHE A 44 -1.28 -0.64 -4.62
N ALA A 45 -1.91 -1.28 -5.62
CA ALA A 45 -1.24 -2.02 -6.67
C ALA A 45 -0.34 -1.10 -7.50
N GLU A 46 -0.84 0.09 -7.87
CA GLU A 46 -0.07 1.11 -8.58
C GLU A 46 1.15 1.56 -7.76
N VAL A 47 0.97 1.83 -6.46
CA VAL A 47 2.11 2.16 -5.57
C VAL A 47 3.13 1.02 -5.53
N GLY A 48 2.69 -0.23 -5.37
CA GLY A 48 3.56 -1.40 -5.35
C GLY A 48 4.38 -1.54 -6.64
N ARG A 49 3.73 -1.38 -7.80
CA ARG A 49 4.38 -1.47 -9.12
C ARG A 49 5.41 -0.37 -9.37
N ARG A 50 5.23 0.82 -8.79
CA ARG A 50 6.23 1.91 -8.83
C ARG A 50 7.35 1.73 -7.82
N MET A 51 7.04 1.20 -6.64
CA MET A 51 8.04 0.94 -5.60
C MET A 51 9.00 -0.18 -5.98
N TYR A 52 8.52 -1.24 -6.63
CA TYR A 52 9.32 -2.42 -6.99
C TYR A 52 10.57 -2.12 -7.83
N PRO A 53 10.51 -1.31 -8.92
CA PRO A 53 11.71 -0.90 -9.67
C PRO A 53 12.47 0.27 -9.01
N GLY A 54 12.05 0.77 -7.84
CA GLY A 54 12.75 1.82 -7.12
C GLY A 54 12.39 3.25 -7.51
N GLU A 55 11.24 3.53 -8.15
CA GLU A 55 10.87 4.91 -8.54
C GLU A 55 10.86 5.89 -7.36
N HIS A 56 10.46 5.40 -6.18
CA HIS A 56 10.42 6.14 -4.92
C HIS A 56 11.79 6.68 -4.45
N LEU A 57 12.90 6.22 -5.04
CA LEU A 57 14.24 6.71 -4.73
C LEU A 57 14.55 8.05 -5.41
N THR A 58 13.71 8.47 -6.36
CA THR A 58 13.78 9.79 -6.99
C THR A 58 12.76 10.73 -6.36
N ARG A 59 13.06 12.03 -6.33
CA ARG A 59 12.11 13.05 -5.85
C ARG A 59 10.78 12.97 -6.57
N GLU A 60 10.83 12.93 -7.90
CA GLU A 60 9.64 12.89 -8.74
C GLU A 60 8.82 11.61 -8.51
N GLY A 61 9.46 10.44 -8.46
CA GLY A 61 8.78 9.18 -8.20
C GLY A 61 8.20 9.10 -6.79
N PHE A 62 8.90 9.64 -5.79
CA PHE A 62 8.39 9.75 -4.43
C PHE A 62 7.14 10.63 -4.35
N GLU A 63 7.16 11.82 -4.98
CA GLU A 63 6.00 12.74 -5.01
C GLU A 63 4.78 12.07 -5.66
N ARG A 64 4.95 11.37 -6.78
CA ARG A 64 3.85 10.60 -7.41
C ARG A 64 3.29 9.52 -6.50
N ILE A 65 4.15 8.76 -5.81
CA ILE A 65 3.72 7.71 -4.87
C ILE A 65 3.01 8.31 -3.66
N LEU A 66 3.48 9.46 -3.18
CA LEU A 66 2.84 10.19 -2.08
C LEU A 66 1.40 10.57 -2.44
N ASP A 67 1.18 11.07 -3.66
CA ASP A 67 -0.13 11.47 -4.15
C ASP A 67 -1.11 10.29 -4.14
N LEU A 68 -0.70 9.17 -4.76
CA LEU A 68 -1.47 7.92 -4.77
C LEU A 68 -1.75 7.41 -3.35
N ALA A 69 -0.75 7.47 -2.47
CA ALA A 69 -0.89 7.02 -1.10
C ALA A 69 -1.94 7.84 -0.35
N PHE A 70 -2.02 9.16 -0.56
CA PHE A 70 -3.04 10.01 0.07
C PHE A 70 -4.44 9.76 -0.48
N GLU A 71 -4.59 9.35 -1.74
CA GLU A 71 -5.88 8.96 -2.32
C GLU A 71 -6.41 7.59 -1.85
N MET A 72 -5.51 6.69 -1.46
CA MET A 72 -5.84 5.29 -1.12
C MET A 72 -6.64 5.13 0.16
N ASN A 73 -6.35 5.93 1.20
CA ASN A 73 -7.01 5.83 2.51
C ASN A 73 -7.56 7.20 2.93
N PRO A 74 -8.72 7.63 2.40
CA PRO A 74 -9.30 8.93 2.73
C PRO A 74 -9.78 9.01 4.19
N SER A 75 -10.15 7.87 4.79
CA SER A 75 -10.58 7.75 6.19
C SER A 75 -9.46 7.30 7.15
N GLY A 76 -8.24 7.11 6.65
CA GLY A 76 -7.10 6.69 7.46
C GLY A 76 -6.54 7.83 8.31
N ASN A 77 -6.23 7.56 9.58
CA ASN A 77 -5.54 8.53 10.44
C ASN A 77 -4.11 8.76 9.93
N ARG A 78 -3.86 9.92 9.30
CA ARG A 78 -2.53 10.37 8.90
C ARG A 78 -1.90 11.17 10.02
N LYS A 79 -0.71 10.78 10.46
CA LYS A 79 0.05 11.54 11.47
C LYS A 79 0.61 12.86 10.91
N TYR A 80 0.93 12.88 9.62
CA TYR A 80 1.51 14.04 8.93
C TYR A 80 0.64 14.40 7.74
N SER A 81 0.46 15.70 7.50
CA SER A 81 -0.13 16.21 6.27
C SER A 81 0.81 16.00 5.09
N LYS A 82 0.28 16.06 3.87
CA LYS A 82 1.07 15.94 2.64
C LYS A 82 2.22 16.96 2.58
N ALA A 83 1.99 18.18 3.08
CA ALA A 83 2.99 19.25 3.07
C ALA A 83 4.14 19.04 4.09
N GLU A 84 3.92 18.24 5.13
CA GLU A 84 4.94 17.93 6.14
C GLU A 84 5.87 16.79 5.72
N ILE A 85 5.48 15.99 4.73
CA ILE A 85 6.26 14.85 4.25
C ILE A 85 7.23 15.33 3.17
N LYS A 86 8.52 15.03 3.37
CA LYS A 86 9.60 15.43 2.46
C LYS A 86 10.49 14.21 2.17
N ILE A 87 11.09 14.21 0.98
CA ILE A 87 12.20 13.31 0.61
C ILE A 87 13.52 13.83 1.19
#